data_AF-A0A535V9K8-F1
#
_entry.id   AF-A0A535V9K8-F1
#
_cell.length_a   1.000
_cell.length_b   1.000
_cell.length_c   1.000
_cell.angle_alpha   90.00
_cell.angle_beta   90.00
_cell.angle_gamma   90.00
#
_symmetry.space_group_name_H-M   'P 1'
#
loop_
_entity.id
_entity.type
_entity.pdbx_description
1 polymer ?
#
loop_
_entity_poly.entity_id
_entity_poly.type
_entity_poly.pdbx_seq_one_letter_code
_entity_poly.pdbx_strand_id
1 'polypeptide(L)'
;MTHPLFRKEIFVENAFEKRFQAMLRSAWHKRSWHVIVADPGAGKTMGIRDMIKTAGSRTILAVVAPKNNEDEQALGDQFFTALGLPLRGHWRTHKPKLMGHLHQYGTECLILDDAHDLSLGHLMFIKEVTDQGRLQYDHPLGLCLV
;
A
#
# COMPACT_ATOMS: atom_id res chain seq x y z
N MET A 1 -6.16 -24.96 -30.86
CA MET A 1 -6.71 -24.08 -29.82
C MET A 1 -6.00 -24.41 -28.52
N THR A 2 -5.08 -23.57 -28.06
CA THR A 2 -4.35 -23.76 -26.81
C THR A 2 -5.25 -23.33 -25.65
N HIS A 3 -5.57 -24.26 -24.75
CA HIS A 3 -6.29 -23.96 -23.51
C HIS A 3 -5.39 -23.13 -22.59
N PRO A 4 -5.83 -21.97 -22.05
CA PRO A 4 -5.06 -21.25 -21.04
C PRO A 4 -5.26 -21.95 -19.70
N LEU A 5 -4.35 -22.86 -19.34
CA LEU A 5 -4.38 -23.67 -18.11
C LEU A 5 -4.28 -22.86 -16.80
N PHE A 6 -4.00 -21.56 -16.85
CA PHE A 6 -3.69 -20.74 -15.65
C PHE A 6 -4.51 -19.45 -15.55
N ARG A 7 -5.77 -19.43 -16.04
CA ARG A 7 -6.56 -18.18 -16.09
C ARG A 7 -7.25 -17.75 -14.79
N LYS A 8 -7.11 -18.50 -13.70
CA LYS A 8 -7.61 -18.10 -12.38
C LYS A 8 -6.59 -18.49 -11.32
N GLU A 9 -5.82 -17.52 -10.85
CA GLU A 9 -5.11 -17.65 -9.58
C GLU A 9 -6.19 -17.81 -8.49
N ILE A 10 -6.32 -19.02 -7.95
CA ILE A 10 -7.26 -19.33 -6.88
C ILE A 10 -6.60 -18.90 -5.57
N PHE A 11 -7.21 -17.95 -4.86
CA PHE A 11 -6.80 -17.66 -3.49
C PHE A 11 -7.24 -18.81 -2.59
N VAL A 12 -6.28 -19.40 -1.87
CA VAL A 12 -6.53 -20.46 -0.90
C VAL A 12 -6.19 -19.92 0.48
N GLU A 13 -7.20 -19.78 1.33
CA GLU A 13 -7.04 -19.26 2.69
C GLU A 13 -6.38 -20.31 3.61
N ASN A 14 -5.06 -20.44 3.49
CA ASN A 14 -4.25 -21.31 4.34
C ASN A 14 -3.96 -20.65 5.70
N ALA A 15 -3.29 -21.38 6.60
CA ALA A 15 -2.99 -20.86 7.94
C ALA A 15 -2.09 -19.61 7.93
N PHE A 16 -1.20 -19.49 6.95
CA PHE A 16 -0.39 -18.30 6.75
C PHE A 16 -1.28 -17.12 6.34
N GLU A 17 -2.11 -17.27 5.31
CA GLU A 17 -3.00 -16.23 4.80
C GLU A 17 -3.97 -15.72 5.87
N LYS A 18 -4.53 -16.61 6.69
CA LYS A 18 -5.38 -16.21 7.84
C LYS A 18 -4.67 -15.25 8.77
N ARG A 19 -3.43 -15.57 9.16
CA ARG A 19 -2.62 -14.73 10.06
C ARG A 19 -2.17 -13.45 9.38
N PHE A 20 -1.72 -13.55 8.13
CA PHE A 20 -1.26 -12.43 7.33
C PHE A 20 -2.38 -11.39 7.15
N GLN A 21 -3.54 -11.82 6.66
CA GLN A 21 -4.69 -10.92 6.51
C GLN A 21 -5.22 -10.38 7.85
N ALA A 22 -5.15 -11.16 8.93
CA ALA A 22 -5.52 -10.66 10.26
C ALA A 22 -4.60 -9.49 10.70
N MET A 23 -3.30 -9.54 10.37
CA MET A 23 -2.38 -8.43 10.62
C MET A 23 -2.71 -7.21 9.76
N LEU A 24 -2.99 -7.39 8.46
CA LEU A 24 -3.43 -6.31 7.57
C LEU A 24 -4.71 -5.64 8.09
N ARG A 25 -5.71 -6.44 8.48
CA ARG A 25 -6.96 -5.95 9.09
C ARG A 25 -6.72 -5.22 10.40
N SER A 26 -5.78 -5.68 11.23
CA SER A 26 -5.42 -5.00 12.47
C SER A 26 -4.85 -3.61 12.19
N ALA A 27 -3.90 -3.48 11.25
CA ALA A 27 -3.32 -2.20 10.87
C ALA A 27 -4.39 -1.24 10.33
N TRP A 28 -5.25 -1.77 9.47
CA TRP A 28 -6.39 -1.03 8.92
C TRP A 28 -7.34 -0.56 10.03
N HIS A 29 -7.95 -1.43 10.82
CA HIS A 29 -8.96 -1.04 11.80
C HIS A 29 -8.42 -0.17 12.95
N LYS A 30 -7.19 -0.41 13.40
CA LYS A 30 -6.58 0.34 14.50
C LYS A 30 -5.85 1.61 14.04
N ARG A 31 -5.75 1.83 12.73
CA ARG A 31 -4.97 2.93 12.12
C ARG A 31 -3.54 2.97 12.67
N SER A 32 -2.91 1.78 12.73
CA SER A 32 -1.58 1.56 13.29
C SER A 32 -0.59 1.14 12.23
N TRP A 33 0.70 1.36 12.51
CA TRP A 33 1.80 0.92 11.69
C TRP A 33 2.19 -0.52 12.05
N HIS A 34 2.35 -1.36 11.04
CA HIS A 34 2.74 -2.75 11.18
C HIS A 34 3.91 -3.04 10.23
N VAL A 35 4.95 -3.69 10.75
CA VAL A 35 5.98 -4.33 9.93
C VAL A 35 5.69 -5.83 9.95
N ILE A 36 5.56 -6.42 8.77
CA ILE A 36 5.17 -7.81 8.60
C ILE A 36 6.28 -8.49 7.81
N VAL A 37 6.94 -9.48 8.41
CA VAL A 37 7.98 -10.24 7.73
C VAL A 37 7.42 -11.59 7.33
N ALA A 38 7.58 -11.95 6.07
CA ALA A 38 7.20 -13.26 5.57
C ALA A 38 8.06 -13.66 4.36
N ASP A 39 8.29 -14.98 4.24
CA ASP A 39 9.20 -15.54 3.25
C ASP A 39 8.82 -15.14 1.81
N PRO A 40 9.82 -14.95 0.92
CA PRO A 40 9.57 -14.84 -0.52
C PRO A 40 8.75 -16.04 -1.02
N GLY A 41 7.73 -15.78 -1.83
CA GLY A 41 6.86 -16.84 -2.34
C GLY A 41 5.83 -17.40 -1.35
N ALA A 42 5.73 -16.86 -0.12
CA ALA A 42 4.74 -17.32 0.88
C ALA A 42 3.27 -17.07 0.49
N GLY A 43 3.00 -16.27 -0.54
CA GLY A 43 1.64 -15.93 -0.98
C GLY A 43 1.19 -14.50 -0.68
N LYS A 44 2.04 -13.66 -0.06
CA LYS A 44 1.74 -12.27 0.36
C LYS A 44 0.92 -11.47 -0.66
N THR A 45 1.34 -11.46 -1.92
CA THR A 45 0.67 -10.73 -3.00
C THR A 45 -0.78 -11.20 -3.22
N MET A 46 -1.07 -12.50 -3.06
CA MET A 46 -2.43 -13.03 -3.15
C MET A 46 -3.27 -12.59 -1.95
N GLY A 47 -2.71 -12.65 -0.74
CA GLY A 47 -3.34 -12.15 0.47
C GLY A 47 -3.68 -10.65 0.41
N ILE A 48 -2.74 -9.83 -0.05
CA ILE A 48 -2.93 -8.39 -0.26
C ILE A 48 -4.03 -8.15 -1.32
N ARG A 49 -3.98 -8.87 -2.44
CA ARG A 49 -4.97 -8.71 -3.52
C ARG A 49 -6.39 -9.08 -3.06
N ASP A 50 -6.53 -10.15 -2.29
CA ASP A 50 -7.81 -10.54 -1.70
C ASP A 50 -8.31 -9.49 -0.70
N MET A 51 -7.41 -8.93 0.12
CA MET A 51 -7.72 -7.83 1.03
C MET A 51 -8.23 -6.58 0.30
N ILE A 52 -7.60 -6.19 -0.81
CA ILE A 52 -8.05 -5.06 -1.66
C ILE A 52 -9.43 -5.33 -2.25
N LYS A 53 -9.68 -6.56 -2.74
CA LYS A 53 -10.98 -6.93 -3.32
C LYS A 53 -12.11 -6.87 -2.29
N THR A 54 -11.84 -7.29 -1.06
CA THR A 54 -12.85 -7.36 0.00
C THR A 54 -13.11 -6.01 0.67
N ALA A 55 -12.07 -5.19 0.89
CA ALA A 55 -12.23 -3.85 1.48
C ALA A 55 -12.66 -2.78 0.45
N GLY A 56 -12.36 -2.99 -0.83
CA GLY A 56 -12.51 -1.98 -1.88
C GLY A 56 -11.18 -1.27 -2.16
N SER A 57 -10.86 -1.12 -3.44
CA SER A 57 -9.54 -0.64 -3.90
C SER A 57 -9.19 0.81 -3.55
N ARG A 58 -10.16 1.59 -3.07
CA ARG A 58 -9.96 2.97 -2.64
C ARG A 58 -9.72 3.08 -1.13
N THR A 59 -10.26 2.14 -0.35
CA THR A 59 -10.11 2.07 1.10
C THR A 59 -8.75 1.52 1.49
N ILE A 60 -8.23 0.56 0.73
CA ILE A 60 -6.88 0.02 0.91
C ILE A 60 -6.08 0.22 -0.36
N LEU A 61 -5.01 1.00 -0.25
CA LEU A 61 -4.11 1.29 -1.33
C LEU A 61 -2.83 0.47 -1.15
N ALA A 62 -2.54 -0.43 -2.09
CA ALA A 62 -1.32 -1.22 -2.07
C ALA A 62 -0.39 -0.85 -3.21
N VAL A 63 0.90 -0.72 -2.90
CA VAL A 63 1.99 -0.49 -3.86
C VAL A 63 3.17 -1.42 -3.52
N VAL A 64 4.09 -1.61 -4.47
CA VAL A 64 5.34 -2.36 -4.26
C VAL A 64 6.46 -1.34 -4.12
N ALA A 65 7.31 -1.44 -3.10
CA ALA A 65 8.42 -0.49 -2.91
C ALA A 65 9.26 -0.32 -4.19
N PRO A 66 9.74 0.91 -4.49
CA PRO A 66 10.51 1.17 -5.69
C PRO A 66 11.92 0.58 -5.57
N LYS A 67 12.10 -0.61 -6.16
CA LYS A 67 13.38 -1.30 -6.16
C LYS A 67 14.48 -0.52 -6.89
N ASN A 68 15.67 -0.44 -6.30
CA ASN A 68 16.86 0.24 -6.84
C ASN A 68 16.65 1.73 -7.17
N ASN A 69 15.71 2.40 -6.51
CA ASN A 69 15.50 3.84 -6.67
C ASN A 69 15.31 4.46 -5.30
N GLU A 70 16.23 5.30 -4.86
CA GLU A 70 16.20 5.89 -3.52
C GLU A 70 15.38 7.18 -3.43
N ASP A 71 14.98 7.75 -4.57
CA ASP A 71 14.23 9.02 -4.64
C ASP A 71 12.82 8.85 -4.09
N GLU A 72 12.45 9.69 -3.11
CA GLU A 72 11.11 9.66 -2.51
C GLU A 72 9.97 9.81 -3.54
N GLN A 73 10.25 10.49 -4.66
CA GLN A 73 9.32 10.64 -5.77
C GLN A 73 8.91 9.29 -6.35
N ALA A 74 9.80 8.29 -6.40
CA ALA A 74 9.50 6.99 -7.00
C ALA A 74 8.34 6.30 -6.27
N LEU A 75 8.36 6.34 -4.93
CA LEU A 75 7.25 5.84 -4.11
C LEU A 75 6.01 6.74 -4.26
N GLY A 76 6.19 8.05 -4.31
CA GLY A 76 5.12 9.01 -4.58
C GLY A 76 4.35 8.69 -5.86
N ASP A 77 5.07 8.52 -6.96
CA ASP A 77 4.52 8.23 -8.28
C ASP A 77 3.73 6.91 -8.30
N GLN A 78 4.16 5.92 -7.52
CA GLN A 78 3.40 4.68 -7.33
C GLN A 78 2.07 4.90 -6.60
N PHE A 79 2.05 5.71 -5.54
CA PHE A 79 0.79 6.05 -4.86
C PHE A 79 -0.17 6.79 -5.77
N PHE A 80 0.31 7.79 -6.50
CA PHE A 80 -0.50 8.53 -7.48
C PHE A 80 -1.05 7.59 -8.56
N THR A 81 -0.21 6.68 -9.07
CA THR A 81 -0.63 5.68 -10.06
C THR A 81 -1.69 4.74 -9.50
N ALA A 82 -1.52 4.24 -8.27
CA ALA A 82 -2.47 3.36 -7.60
C ALA A 82 -3.82 4.05 -7.33
N LEU A 83 -3.82 5.37 -7.09
CA LEU A 83 -5.03 6.19 -6.98
C LEU A 83 -5.67 6.52 -8.34
N GLY A 84 -5.03 6.16 -9.47
CA GLY A 84 -5.49 6.51 -10.81
C GLY A 84 -5.31 7.99 -11.14
N LEU A 85 -4.39 8.68 -10.48
CA LEU A 85 -4.12 10.10 -10.66
C LEU A 85 -2.99 10.33 -11.67
N PRO A 86 -3.08 11.37 -12.51
CA PRO A 86 -2.06 11.67 -13.51
C PRO A 86 -0.80 12.30 -12.88
N LEU A 87 0.37 11.84 -13.31
CA LEU A 87 1.69 12.38 -12.91
C LEU A 87 2.09 13.62 -13.72
N ARG A 88 1.25 14.67 -13.72
CA ARG A 88 1.48 15.87 -14.54
C ARG A 88 2.14 17.01 -13.79
N GLY A 89 3.45 17.18 -13.93
CA GLY A 89 4.18 18.33 -13.38
C GLY A 89 5.26 17.91 -12.40
N HIS A 90 5.81 18.87 -11.66
CA HIS A 90 6.96 18.62 -10.78
C HIS A 90 6.52 17.97 -9.47
N TRP A 91 7.31 17.01 -8.96
CA TRP A 91 7.10 16.34 -7.67
C TRP A 91 6.75 17.30 -6.52
N ARG A 92 7.48 18.41 -6.38
CA ARG A 92 7.21 19.48 -5.39
C ARG A 92 5.77 20.01 -5.37
N THR A 93 5.06 19.89 -6.50
CA THR A 93 3.67 20.35 -6.65
C THR A 93 2.66 19.27 -6.29
N HIS A 94 3.01 17.99 -6.47
CA HIS A 94 2.13 16.85 -6.22
C HIS A 94 2.29 16.26 -4.83
N LYS A 95 3.53 16.18 -4.32
CA LYS A 95 3.84 15.73 -2.97
C LYS A 95 2.87 16.25 -1.90
N PRO A 96 2.66 17.60 -1.75
CA PRO A 96 1.77 18.12 -0.72
C PRO A 96 0.28 17.80 -0.95
N LYS A 97 -0.10 17.37 -2.15
CA LYS A 97 -1.49 17.04 -2.50
C LYS A 97 -1.84 15.58 -2.24
N LEU A 98 -0.85 14.71 -2.04
CA LEU A 98 -1.09 13.27 -1.92
C LEU A 98 -2.04 12.96 -0.75
N MET A 99 -1.80 13.53 0.43
CA MET A 99 -2.68 13.28 1.57
C MET A 99 -4.10 13.82 1.33
N GLY A 100 -4.24 14.98 0.69
CA GLY A 100 -5.55 15.51 0.30
C GLY A 100 -6.30 14.56 -0.63
N HIS A 101 -5.61 13.94 -1.58
CA HIS A 101 -6.20 12.90 -2.42
C HIS A 101 -6.58 11.66 -1.62
N LEU A 102 -5.68 11.11 -0.80
CA LEU A 102 -5.96 9.94 0.04
C LEU A 102 -7.20 10.16 0.92
N HIS A 103 -7.35 11.34 1.51
CA HIS A 103 -8.52 11.73 2.28
C HIS A 103 -9.80 11.79 1.40
N GLN A 104 -9.74 12.47 0.25
CA GLN A 104 -10.88 12.56 -0.68
C GLN A 104 -11.36 11.21 -1.20
N TYR A 105 -10.43 10.28 -1.46
CA TYR A 105 -10.76 8.93 -1.89
C TYR A 105 -11.21 8.00 -0.75
N GLY A 106 -11.14 8.46 0.51
CA GLY A 106 -11.47 7.66 1.68
C GLY A 106 -10.49 6.52 1.90
N THR A 107 -9.21 6.70 1.53
CA THR A 107 -8.16 5.71 1.78
C THR A 107 -7.87 5.60 3.25
N GLU A 108 -7.94 4.41 3.82
CA GLU A 108 -7.83 4.18 5.25
C GLU A 108 -6.58 3.38 5.64
N CYS A 109 -5.99 2.65 4.69
CA CYS A 109 -4.77 1.89 4.91
C CYS A 109 -3.87 1.91 3.67
N LEU A 110 -2.57 2.07 3.91
CA LEU A 110 -1.52 1.86 2.92
C LEU A 110 -0.86 0.50 3.16
N ILE A 111 -0.59 -0.25 2.09
CA ILE A 111 0.22 -1.47 2.12
C ILE A 111 1.38 -1.29 1.16
N LEU A 112 2.60 -1.43 1.65
CA LEU A 112 3.82 -1.42 0.83
C LEU A 112 4.39 -2.84 0.86
N ASP A 113 4.28 -3.55 -0.26
CA ASP A 113 4.93 -4.84 -0.48
C ASP A 113 6.41 -4.62 -0.79
N ASP A 114 7.26 -5.60 -0.50
CA ASP A 114 8.72 -5.53 -0.61
C ASP A 114 9.33 -4.32 0.14
N ALA A 115 8.82 -4.01 1.32
CA ALA A 115 9.22 -2.82 2.10
C ALA A 115 10.71 -2.80 2.50
N HIS A 116 11.43 -3.92 2.36
CA HIS A 116 12.88 -3.99 2.52
C HIS A 116 13.66 -3.19 1.47
N ASP A 117 13.06 -2.87 0.32
CA ASP A 117 13.64 -2.03 -0.73
C ASP A 117 13.49 -0.51 -0.44
N LEU A 118 12.83 -0.13 0.66
CA LEU A 118 12.62 1.28 1.00
C LEU A 118 13.91 1.94 1.53
N SER A 119 14.36 3.00 0.84
CA SER A 119 15.32 3.98 1.37
C SER A 119 14.78 4.75 2.60
N LEU A 120 15.69 5.41 3.32
CA LEU A 120 15.32 6.34 4.40
C LEU A 120 14.44 7.49 3.89
N GLY A 121 14.68 7.98 2.68
CA GLY A 121 13.87 9.03 2.05
C GLY A 121 12.41 8.60 1.91
N HIS A 122 12.15 7.37 1.50
CA HIS A 122 10.80 6.82 1.46
C HIS A 122 10.15 6.74 2.83
N LEU A 123 10.87 6.25 3.85
CA LEU A 123 10.33 6.13 5.21
C LEU A 123 9.99 7.51 5.81
N MET A 124 10.83 8.52 5.57
CA MET A 124 10.56 9.90 5.95
C MET A 124 9.32 10.44 5.23
N PHE A 125 9.18 10.17 3.94
CA PHE A 125 8.01 10.55 3.16
C PHE A 125 6.72 9.87 3.65
N ILE A 126 6.76 8.56 3.94
CA ILE A 126 5.61 7.83 4.50
C ILE A 126 5.21 8.43 5.85
N LYS A 127 6.19 8.70 6.73
CA LYS A 127 5.95 9.39 8.00
C LYS A 127 5.26 10.73 7.76
N GLU A 128 5.80 11.56 6.87
CA GLU A 128 5.24 12.87 6.52
C GLU A 128 3.77 12.77 6.09
N VAL A 129 3.43 11.85 5.18
CA VAL A 129 2.06 11.66 4.69
C VAL A 129 1.12 11.21 5.82
N THR A 130 1.53 10.24 6.64
CA THR A 130 0.67 9.76 7.74
C THR A 130 0.50 10.80 8.85
N ASP A 131 1.52 11.60 9.14
CA ASP A 131 1.45 12.71 10.09
C ASP A 131 0.51 13.81 9.57
N GLN A 132 0.60 14.15 8.28
CA GLN A 132 -0.34 15.07 7.64
C GLN A 132 -1.79 14.57 7.77
N GLY A 133 -2.04 13.28 7.51
CA GLY A 133 -3.37 12.69 7.65
C GLY A 133 -3.94 12.86 9.06
N ARG A 134 -3.13 12.59 10.08
CA ARG A 134 -3.53 12.74 11.48
C ARG A 134 -3.71 14.21 11.92
N LEU A 135 -2.81 15.10 11.50
CA LEU A 135 -2.77 16.47 12.02
C LEU A 135 -3.64 17.46 11.24
N GLN A 136 -3.76 17.29 9.92
CA GLN A 136 -4.41 18.26 9.03
C GLN A 136 -5.82 17.83 8.60
N TYR A 137 -6.07 16.53 8.52
CA TYR A 137 -7.31 15.97 7.97
C TYR A 137 -8.16 15.22 8.99
N ASP A 138 -7.68 15.04 10.24
CA ASP A 138 -8.27 14.12 11.23
C ASP A 138 -8.55 12.73 10.63
N HIS A 139 -7.65 12.29 9.75
CA HIS A 139 -7.77 11.11 8.90
C HIS A 139 -6.54 10.23 9.05
N PRO A 140 -6.39 9.52 10.19
CA PRO A 140 -5.25 8.65 10.42
C PRO A 140 -5.29 7.46 9.44
N LEU A 141 -4.14 7.14 8.86
CA LEU A 141 -3.95 6.00 7.98
C LEU A 141 -3.36 4.80 8.74
N GLY A 142 -3.88 3.60 8.50
CA GLY A 142 -3.15 2.38 8.77
C GLY A 142 -1.98 2.21 7.80
N LEU A 143 -0.92 1.53 8.23
CA LEU A 143 0.24 1.25 7.38
C LEU A 143 0.72 -0.19 7.59
N CYS A 144 0.92 -0.92 6.50
CA CYS A 144 1.63 -2.19 6.49
C CYS A 144 2.89 -2.07 5.64
N LEU A 145 4.05 -2.32 6.25
CA LEU A 145 5.32 -2.53 5.58
C LEU A 145 5.54 -4.05 5.55
N VAL A 146 5.41 -4.66 4.36
CA VAL A 146 5.37 -6.11 4.14
C VAL A 146 6.65 -6.61 3.47
#